data_AF-A0A923MYY0-F1
#
_entry.id   AF-A0A923MYY0-F1
#
_cell.length_a   1.000
_cell.length_b   1.000
_cell.length_c   1.000
_cell.angle_alpha   90.00
_cell.angle_beta   90.00
_cell.angle_gamma   90.00
#
_symmetry.space_group_name_H-M   'P 1'
#
loop_
_entity.id
_entity.type
_entity.pdbx_description
1 polymer ?
#
loop_
_entity_poly.entity_id
_entity_poly.type
_entity_poly.pdbx_seq_one_letter_code
_entity_poly.pdbx_strand_id
1 'polypeptide(L)'
;MKTYLLIFFAILSSSCSKTDSINHYLNKPITELELVENGFYKYSYTYTYENDENQKDSLNGKVYKYVLYSNVKPQRQDDGKLYPIPLFSNKNNSKENTEYLVNELDNRIISYLFINDTLEYKSIFVYSVNKNKKHIANFTSKENIINYYNSLKIQIKPLIDGKKSTKEHITLFLIDNYKTRIYFERYPGVAYDMITNYGKNSTPYMDTMAGWYNGYTYELSE
;
A
#
# COMPACT_ATOMS: atom_id res chain seq x y z
N MET A 1 2.33 -7.37 49.87
CA MET A 1 1.75 -6.37 48.93
C MET A 1 2.76 -5.75 47.94
N LYS A 2 4.08 -5.97 48.03
CA LYS A 2 5.06 -5.37 47.10
C LYS A 2 5.35 -6.19 45.83
N THR A 3 5.09 -7.50 45.83
CA THR A 3 5.43 -8.39 44.71
C THR A 3 4.38 -8.42 43.59
N TYR A 4 3.11 -8.21 43.92
CA TYR A 4 2.02 -8.16 42.92
C TYR A 4 2.05 -6.90 42.04
N LEU A 5 2.61 -5.79 42.56
CA LEU A 5 2.74 -4.53 41.81
C LEU A 5 3.75 -4.64 40.64
N LEU A 6 4.79 -5.48 40.80
CA LEU A 6 5.84 -5.69 39.79
C LEU A 6 5.36 -6.58 38.63
N ILE A 7 4.50 -7.57 38.91
CA ILE A 7 3.91 -8.43 37.88
C ILE A 7 2.91 -7.63 37.02
N PHE A 8 2.15 -6.71 37.63
CA PHE A 8 1.21 -5.86 36.90
C PHE A 8 1.92 -4.87 35.96
N PHE A 9 3.09 -4.36 36.34
CA PHE A 9 3.91 -3.48 35.48
C PHE A 9 4.58 -4.25 34.33
N ALA A 10 4.98 -5.49 34.53
CA ALA A 10 5.56 -6.33 33.48
C ALA A 10 4.53 -6.67 32.38
N ILE A 11 3.25 -6.82 32.72
CA ILE A 11 2.15 -7.13 31.78
C ILE A 11 1.71 -5.88 31.00
N LEU A 12 1.81 -4.68 31.59
CA LEU A 12 1.53 -3.41 30.91
C LEU A 12 2.67 -2.93 29.99
N SER A 13 3.86 -3.50 30.13
CA SER A 13 5.06 -3.12 29.35
C SER A 13 5.23 -3.90 28.05
N SER A 14 4.47 -4.98 27.85
CA SER A 14 4.27 -5.57 26.52
C SER A 14 3.32 -4.67 25.71
N SER A 15 3.77 -3.45 25.42
CA SER A 15 3.35 -2.78 24.19
C SER A 15 3.73 -3.73 23.07
N CYS A 16 2.75 -4.53 22.65
CA CYS A 16 2.90 -5.49 21.57
C CYS A 16 3.03 -4.66 20.30
N SER A 17 4.22 -4.11 20.06
CA SER A 17 4.57 -3.50 18.79
C SER A 17 4.53 -4.63 17.78
N LYS A 18 3.37 -4.80 17.12
CA LYS A 18 3.19 -5.74 16.01
C LYS A 18 4.32 -5.47 15.04
N THR A 19 5.26 -6.41 14.99
CA THR A 19 6.44 -6.28 14.14
C THR A 19 6.04 -6.89 12.81
N ASP A 20 5.97 -6.05 11.78
CA ASP A 20 5.72 -6.51 10.42
C ASP A 20 6.80 -7.51 10.00
N SER A 21 6.37 -8.73 9.76
CA SER A 21 7.19 -9.88 9.37
C SER A 21 7.00 -10.25 7.90
N ILE A 22 6.10 -9.56 7.20
CA ILE A 22 5.75 -9.87 5.82
C ILE A 22 6.80 -9.26 4.88
N ASN A 23 7.35 -10.08 3.99
CA ASN A 23 8.07 -9.54 2.84
C ASN A 23 7.06 -9.06 1.77
N HIS A 24 6.64 -7.80 1.89
CA HIS A 24 5.65 -7.20 1.01
C HIS A 24 6.03 -7.18 -0.47
N TYR A 25 7.33 -7.27 -0.80
CA TYR A 25 7.78 -7.36 -2.20
C TYR A 25 7.48 -8.72 -2.83
N LEU A 26 7.07 -9.73 -2.06
CA LEU A 26 6.58 -10.99 -2.62
C LEU A 26 5.14 -10.87 -3.09
N ASN A 27 4.83 -11.52 -4.20
CA ASN A 27 3.50 -11.47 -4.80
C ASN A 27 2.54 -12.53 -4.30
N LYS A 28 2.92 -13.30 -3.28
CA LYS A 28 2.01 -14.23 -2.64
C LYS A 28 0.75 -13.48 -2.15
N PRO A 29 -0.47 -13.97 -2.43
CA PRO A 29 -1.68 -13.42 -1.83
C PRO A 29 -1.60 -13.41 -0.30
N ILE A 30 -2.21 -12.40 0.30
CA ILE A 30 -2.26 -12.22 1.75
C ILE A 30 -3.70 -12.10 2.22
N THR A 31 -3.98 -12.57 3.42
CA THR A 31 -5.29 -12.47 4.06
C THR A 31 -5.43 -11.18 4.86
N GLU A 32 -6.68 -10.80 5.13
CA GLU A 32 -7.00 -9.67 6.03
C GLU A 32 -6.44 -9.89 7.44
N LEU A 33 -6.50 -11.12 7.96
CA LEU A 33 -5.98 -11.47 9.28
C LEU A 33 -4.46 -11.26 9.35
N GLU A 34 -3.71 -11.75 8.36
CA GLU A 34 -2.26 -11.56 8.29
C GLU A 34 -1.89 -10.06 8.31
N LEU A 35 -2.65 -9.22 7.62
CA LEU A 35 -2.43 -7.78 7.59
C LEU A 35 -2.66 -7.14 8.97
N VAL A 36 -3.77 -7.48 9.63
CA VAL A 36 -4.10 -6.97 10.98
C VAL A 36 -3.08 -7.44 12.01
N GLU A 37 -2.62 -8.69 11.94
CA GLU A 37 -1.59 -9.25 12.83
C GLU A 37 -0.24 -8.56 12.65
N ASN A 38 0.06 -8.06 11.44
CA ASN A 38 1.27 -7.30 11.12
C ASN A 38 1.09 -5.77 11.23
N GLY A 39 0.02 -5.31 11.89
CA GLY A 39 -0.14 -3.91 12.29
C GLY A 39 -0.67 -2.99 11.19
N PHE A 40 -1.24 -3.53 10.12
CA PHE A 40 -1.92 -2.71 9.11
C PHE A 40 -3.25 -2.18 9.64
N TYR A 41 -3.52 -0.91 9.35
CA TYR A 41 -4.78 -0.24 9.63
C TYR A 41 -5.78 -0.52 8.52
N LYS A 42 -7.03 -0.77 8.91
CA LYS A 42 -8.14 -1.03 8.02
C LYS A 42 -8.92 0.27 7.77
N TYR A 43 -9.21 0.53 6.51
CA TYR A 43 -10.11 1.60 6.09
C TYR A 43 -11.13 1.00 5.13
N SER A 44 -12.37 1.47 5.12
CA SER A 44 -13.35 0.91 4.21
C SER A 44 -14.41 1.91 3.81
N TYR A 45 -14.88 1.80 2.58
CA TYR A 45 -16.08 2.49 2.15
C TYR A 45 -16.95 1.55 1.33
N THR A 46 -18.24 1.85 1.33
CA THR A 46 -19.20 1.19 0.45
C THR A 46 -19.58 2.18 -0.64
N TYR A 47 -19.59 1.73 -1.89
CA TYR A 47 -20.02 2.52 -3.02
C TYR A 47 -21.15 1.82 -3.75
N THR A 48 -22.25 2.53 -3.92
CA THR A 48 -23.40 2.07 -4.70
C THR A 48 -23.33 2.75 -6.06
N TYR A 49 -23.29 1.96 -7.12
CA TYR A 49 -23.36 2.50 -8.48
C TYR A 49 -24.82 2.91 -8.77
N GLU A 50 -25.11 4.20 -8.70
CA GLU A 50 -26.36 4.79 -9.17
C GLU A 50 -26.13 5.25 -10.61
N ASN A 51 -26.92 4.72 -11.56
CA ASN A 51 -26.78 5.10 -12.96
C ASN A 51 -27.33 6.52 -13.19
N ASP A 52 -26.57 7.32 -13.93
CA ASP A 52 -27.13 8.40 -14.75
C ASP A 52 -28.10 7.76 -15.76
N GLU A 53 -29.31 8.29 -15.93
CA GLU A 53 -30.46 7.67 -16.64
C GLU A 53 -30.20 7.29 -18.12
N ASN A 54 -29.01 7.55 -18.66
CA ASN A 54 -28.68 7.43 -20.08
C ASN A 54 -27.78 6.23 -20.47
N GLN A 55 -27.35 5.36 -19.55
CA GLN A 55 -26.59 4.15 -19.90
C GLN A 55 -27.42 2.88 -19.77
N LYS A 56 -27.74 2.29 -20.92
CA LYS A 56 -28.62 1.11 -21.09
C LYS A 56 -27.99 -0.23 -20.68
N ASP A 57 -26.79 -0.25 -20.12
CA ASP A 57 -26.11 -1.49 -19.67
C ASP A 57 -26.09 -1.61 -18.14
N SER A 58 -26.57 -2.76 -17.67
CA SER A 58 -27.11 -3.01 -16.34
C SER A 58 -26.06 -3.23 -15.23
N LEU A 59 -25.51 -2.16 -14.66
CA LEU A 59 -24.82 -2.20 -13.36
C LEU A 59 -25.69 -1.69 -12.19
N ASN A 60 -26.98 -1.42 -12.45
CA ASN A 60 -27.95 -0.95 -11.45
C ASN A 60 -27.91 -1.76 -10.15
N GLY A 61 -27.72 -1.06 -9.03
CA GLY A 61 -27.87 -1.63 -7.69
C GLY A 61 -26.70 -2.49 -7.20
N LYS A 62 -25.56 -2.49 -7.90
CA LYS A 62 -24.36 -3.16 -7.39
C LYS A 62 -23.73 -2.32 -6.28
N VAL A 63 -23.69 -2.92 -5.10
CA VAL A 63 -22.98 -2.40 -3.93
C VAL A 63 -21.59 -3.01 -3.92
N TYR A 64 -20.57 -2.16 -3.93
CA TYR A 64 -19.17 -2.56 -3.83
C TYR A 64 -18.63 -2.16 -2.46
N LYS A 65 -18.13 -3.14 -1.72
CA LYS A 65 -17.40 -2.93 -0.47
C LYS A 65 -15.92 -2.86 -0.79
N TYR A 66 -15.31 -1.70 -0.56
CA TYR A 66 -13.88 -1.50 -0.69
C TYR A 66 -13.25 -1.50 0.69
N VAL A 67 -12.25 -2.35 0.91
CA VAL A 67 -11.48 -2.40 2.15
C VAL A 67 -10.00 -2.23 1.82
N LEU A 68 -9.39 -1.18 2.36
CA LEU A 68 -7.98 -0.87 2.24
C LEU A 68 -7.28 -1.20 3.55
N TYR A 69 -6.23 -2.02 3.47
CA TYR A 69 -5.29 -2.20 4.55
C TYR A 69 -4.01 -1.43 4.24
N SER A 70 -3.54 -0.58 5.14
CA SER A 70 -2.29 0.17 4.97
C SER A 70 -1.45 0.27 6.24
N ASN A 71 -0.13 0.40 6.10
CA ASN A 71 0.77 0.73 7.21
C ASN A 71 0.66 2.20 7.68
N VAL A 72 -0.06 3.06 6.96
CA VAL A 72 -0.28 4.46 7.34
C VAL A 72 -1.31 4.55 8.46
N LYS A 73 -0.94 5.17 9.58
CA LYS A 73 -1.81 5.36 10.74
C LYS A 73 -2.94 6.37 10.45
N PRO A 74 -4.11 6.21 11.09
CA PRO A 74 -5.19 7.17 10.96
C PRO A 74 -4.91 8.42 11.79
N GLN A 75 -5.53 9.54 11.38
CA GLN A 75 -5.59 10.79 12.10
C GLN A 75 -7.03 11.31 12.06
N ARG A 76 -7.49 11.82 13.21
CA ARG A 76 -8.81 12.46 13.32
C ARG A 76 -8.74 13.82 12.63
N GLN A 77 -9.64 14.06 11.69
CA GLN A 77 -9.77 15.33 10.98
C GLN A 77 -10.82 16.22 11.66
N ASP A 78 -10.97 17.46 11.18
CA ASP A 78 -11.86 18.48 11.75
C ASP A 78 -13.35 18.06 11.74
N ASP A 79 -13.75 17.15 10.83
CA ASP A 79 -15.08 16.55 10.77
C ASP A 79 -15.31 15.46 11.83
N GLY A 80 -14.31 15.19 12.67
CA GLY A 80 -14.34 14.18 13.71
C GLY A 80 -14.08 12.76 13.20
N LYS A 81 -13.94 12.53 11.90
CA LYS A 81 -13.71 11.19 11.33
C LYS A 81 -12.23 10.85 11.25
N LEU A 82 -11.92 9.55 11.19
CA LEU A 82 -10.56 9.03 11.05
C LEU A 82 -10.26 8.77 9.58
N TYR A 83 -9.15 9.36 9.12
CA TYR A 83 -8.63 9.19 7.76
C TYR A 83 -7.14 8.85 7.83
N PRO A 84 -6.54 8.23 6.79
CA PRO A 84 -5.09 8.12 6.73
C PRO A 84 -4.43 9.50 6.85
N ILE A 85 -3.28 9.57 7.55
CA ILE A 85 -2.50 10.82 7.60
C ILE A 85 -2.20 11.31 6.16
N PRO A 86 -2.42 12.60 5.85
CA PRO A 86 -2.12 13.13 4.53
C PRO A 86 -0.61 13.27 4.33
N LEU A 87 -0.03 12.37 3.53
CA LEU A 87 1.42 12.33 3.27
C LEU A 87 1.86 13.17 2.05
N PHE A 88 0.91 13.62 1.22
CA PHE A 88 1.21 14.30 -0.07
C PHE A 88 0.41 15.58 -0.33
N SER A 89 -0.50 15.98 0.58
CA SER A 89 -1.36 17.15 0.36
C SER A 89 -0.60 18.47 0.56
N ASN A 90 -0.56 19.33 -0.45
CA ASN A 90 0.08 20.66 -0.38
C ASN A 90 -0.49 21.58 0.72
N LYS A 91 -1.70 21.32 1.23
CA LYS A 91 -2.30 22.10 2.33
C LYS A 91 -1.91 21.58 3.72
N ASN A 92 -1.64 20.27 3.85
CA ASN A 92 -1.50 19.59 5.14
C ASN A 92 -0.19 18.78 5.29
N ASN A 93 0.75 18.84 4.33
CA ASN A 93 2.04 18.15 4.47
C ASN A 93 2.92 18.91 5.46
N SER A 94 2.69 18.66 6.74
CA SER A 94 3.52 19.18 7.81
C SER A 94 4.89 18.50 7.77
N LYS A 95 5.89 19.18 8.34
CA LYS A 95 7.20 18.58 8.61
C LYS A 95 7.06 17.25 9.37
N GLU A 96 6.09 17.18 10.28
CA GLU A 96 5.76 15.98 11.06
C GLU A 96 5.29 14.82 10.17
N ASN A 97 4.43 15.06 9.18
CA ASN A 97 3.97 13.99 8.26
C ASN A 97 5.11 13.46 7.39
N THR A 98 6.04 14.34 7.00
CA THR A 98 7.26 13.93 6.28
C THR A 98 8.18 13.12 7.20
N GLU A 99 8.39 13.56 8.44
CA GLU A 99 9.17 12.82 9.43
C GLU A 99 8.55 11.45 9.75
N TYR A 100 7.22 11.37 9.83
CA TYR A 100 6.48 10.13 9.99
C TYR A 100 6.73 9.16 8.81
N LEU A 101 6.62 9.64 7.57
CA LEU A 101 6.91 8.84 6.38
C LEU A 101 8.37 8.34 6.38
N VAL A 102 9.33 9.19 6.72
CA VAL A 102 10.75 8.84 6.68
C VAL A 102 11.12 7.90 7.83
N ASN A 103 10.68 8.16 9.04
CA ASN A 103 11.18 7.51 10.25
C ASN A 103 10.33 6.32 10.69
N GLU A 104 9.00 6.46 10.72
CA GLU A 104 8.10 5.39 11.19
C GLU A 104 7.70 4.45 10.05
N LEU A 105 7.41 4.97 8.85
CA LEU A 105 7.01 4.17 7.69
C LEU A 105 8.19 3.68 6.84
N ASP A 106 9.42 3.97 7.28
CA ASP A 106 10.62 3.57 6.57
C ASP A 106 10.67 4.04 5.10
N ASN A 107 10.14 5.23 4.79
CA ASN A 107 9.93 5.80 3.44
C ASN A 107 8.98 5.00 2.54
N ARG A 108 8.14 4.13 3.09
CA ARG A 108 7.29 3.21 2.32
C ARG A 108 5.84 3.27 2.74
N ILE A 109 4.96 3.42 1.75
CA ILE A 109 3.52 3.22 1.92
C ILE A 109 3.16 1.89 1.28
N ILE A 110 2.58 1.01 2.06
CA ILE A 110 2.14 -0.31 1.63
C ILE A 110 0.61 -0.34 1.74
N SER A 111 -0.04 -0.89 0.74
CA SER A 111 -1.50 -0.86 0.64
C SER A 111 -2.03 -2.11 -0.03
N TYR A 112 -3.06 -2.71 0.55
CA TYR A 112 -3.77 -3.87 0.03
C TYR A 112 -5.24 -3.53 -0.11
N LEU A 113 -5.80 -3.69 -1.30
CA LEU A 113 -7.19 -3.40 -1.59
C LEU A 113 -7.97 -4.70 -1.78
N PHE A 114 -9.01 -4.86 -0.98
CA PHE A 114 -10.02 -5.89 -1.12
C PHE A 114 -11.30 -5.26 -1.67
N ILE A 115 -11.91 -5.91 -2.67
CA ILE A 115 -13.24 -5.58 -3.17
C ILE A 115 -14.14 -6.78 -2.92
N ASN A 116 -15.24 -6.59 -2.19
CA ASN A 116 -16.16 -7.66 -1.82
C ASN A 116 -15.39 -8.88 -1.24
N ASP A 117 -14.51 -8.59 -0.27
CA ASP A 117 -13.68 -9.57 0.46
C ASP A 117 -12.66 -10.35 -0.41
N THR A 118 -12.45 -9.93 -1.67
CA THR A 118 -11.45 -10.50 -2.58
C THR A 118 -10.26 -9.55 -2.70
N LEU A 119 -9.04 -10.05 -2.48
CA LEU A 119 -7.82 -9.28 -2.72
C LEU A 119 -7.69 -8.98 -4.21
N GLU A 120 -7.77 -7.71 -4.58
CA GLU A 120 -7.67 -7.26 -5.98
C GLU A 120 -6.29 -6.71 -6.28
N TYR A 121 -5.68 -6.00 -5.32
CA TYR A 121 -4.51 -5.17 -5.59
C TYR A 121 -3.59 -4.98 -4.38
N LYS A 122 -2.29 -4.86 -4.65
CA LYS A 122 -1.26 -4.40 -3.70
C LYS A 122 -0.43 -3.26 -4.30
N SER A 123 -0.19 -2.19 -3.53
CA SER A 123 0.77 -1.12 -3.82
C SER A 123 1.93 -1.13 -2.83
N ILE A 124 3.12 -0.78 -3.32
CA ILE A 124 4.25 -0.36 -2.50
C ILE A 124 4.82 0.91 -3.14
N PHE A 125 4.55 2.04 -2.51
CA PHE A 125 5.14 3.31 -2.89
C PHE A 125 6.37 3.59 -2.01
N VAL A 126 7.50 3.86 -2.64
CA VAL A 126 8.75 4.21 -1.97
C VAL A 126 9.13 5.63 -2.32
N TYR A 127 9.09 6.51 -1.32
CA TYR A 127 9.35 7.93 -1.50
C TYR A 127 10.82 8.23 -1.82
N SER A 128 11.74 7.52 -1.17
CA SER A 128 13.17 7.58 -1.50
C SER A 128 13.87 6.28 -1.13
N VAL A 129 14.73 5.79 -2.02
CA VAL A 129 15.62 4.66 -1.71
C VAL A 129 16.84 5.19 -0.95
N ASN A 130 16.82 5.03 0.37
CA ASN A 130 18.00 5.24 1.21
C ASN A 130 18.82 3.94 1.26
N LYS A 131 20.05 3.96 0.74
CA LYS A 131 20.94 2.79 0.72
C LYS A 131 21.27 2.22 2.10
N ASN A 132 21.09 3.00 3.17
CA ASN A 132 21.33 2.56 4.54
C ASN A 132 20.16 1.76 5.13
N LYS A 133 18.98 1.78 4.49
CA LYS A 133 17.77 1.10 4.94
C LYS A 133 17.67 -0.27 4.28
N LYS A 134 18.12 -1.32 4.99
CA LYS A 134 18.20 -2.70 4.49
C LYS A 134 16.85 -3.32 4.09
N HIS A 135 15.74 -2.76 4.54
CA HIS A 135 14.40 -3.32 4.33
C HIS A 135 13.74 -2.86 3.02
N ILE A 136 14.33 -1.91 2.30
CA ILE A 136 13.79 -1.39 1.04
C ILE A 136 14.43 -2.13 -0.13
N ALA A 137 13.62 -2.81 -0.95
CA ALA A 137 14.11 -3.41 -2.18
C ALA A 137 14.55 -2.33 -3.18
N ASN A 138 15.69 -2.51 -3.84
CA ASN A 138 16.19 -1.53 -4.78
C ASN A 138 15.53 -1.69 -6.15
N PHE A 139 14.32 -1.15 -6.35
CA PHE A 139 13.62 -1.24 -7.65
C PHE A 139 13.82 -0.03 -8.54
N THR A 140 15.04 0.51 -8.55
CA THR A 140 15.43 1.70 -9.36
C THR A 140 15.91 1.37 -10.78
N SER A 141 15.93 0.09 -11.15
CA SER A 141 16.24 -0.35 -12.51
C SER A 141 15.64 -1.73 -12.80
N LYS A 142 15.40 -2.04 -14.08
CA LYS A 142 14.94 -3.37 -14.52
C LYS A 142 15.88 -4.49 -14.02
N GLU A 143 17.19 -4.25 -14.07
CA GLU A 143 18.19 -5.23 -13.67
C GLU A 143 18.19 -5.46 -12.15
N ASN A 144 18.05 -4.41 -11.35
CA ASN A 144 17.95 -4.57 -9.89
C ASN A 144 16.69 -5.35 -9.50
N ILE A 145 15.57 -5.11 -10.20
CA ILE A 145 14.32 -5.85 -9.99
C ILE A 145 14.52 -7.34 -10.32
N ILE A 146 15.06 -7.64 -11.50
CA ILE A 146 15.34 -9.04 -11.92
C ILE A 146 16.27 -9.73 -10.93
N ASN A 147 17.36 -9.07 -10.52
CA ASN A 147 18.33 -9.61 -9.58
C ASN A 147 17.72 -9.88 -8.20
N TYR A 148 16.83 -9.00 -7.71
CA TYR A 148 16.13 -9.21 -6.45
C TYR A 148 15.32 -10.51 -6.47
N TYR A 149 14.45 -10.70 -7.46
CA TYR A 149 13.61 -11.91 -7.53
C TYR A 149 14.41 -13.18 -7.84
N ASN A 150 15.44 -13.09 -8.68
CA ASN A 150 16.36 -14.20 -8.94
C ASN A 150 17.09 -14.64 -7.66
N SER A 151 17.53 -13.70 -6.80
CA SER A 151 18.18 -14.02 -5.53
C SER A 151 17.26 -14.78 -4.56
N LEU A 152 15.95 -14.53 -4.66
CA LEU A 152 14.90 -15.21 -3.90
C LEU A 152 14.39 -16.49 -4.58
N LYS A 153 14.94 -16.85 -5.76
CA LYS A 153 14.50 -17.97 -6.60
C LYS A 153 13.02 -17.89 -7.00
N ILE A 154 12.51 -16.67 -7.17
CA ILE A 154 11.13 -16.41 -7.63
C ILE A 154 11.11 -16.19 -9.13
N GLN A 155 10.15 -16.83 -9.80
CA GLN A 155 9.98 -16.67 -11.25
C GLN A 155 9.62 -15.22 -11.59
N ILE A 156 10.42 -14.61 -12.46
CA ILE A 156 10.17 -13.27 -13.01
C ILE A 156 10.35 -13.30 -14.52
N LYS A 157 9.38 -12.74 -15.25
CA LYS A 157 9.43 -12.57 -16.70
C LYS A 157 9.04 -11.13 -17.07
N PRO A 158 9.89 -10.36 -17.76
CA PRO A 158 9.46 -9.07 -18.32
C PRO A 158 8.40 -9.31 -19.40
N LEU A 159 7.30 -8.56 -19.33
CA LEU A 159 6.20 -8.61 -20.30
C LEU A 159 6.32 -7.54 -21.40
N ILE A 160 7.07 -6.47 -21.14
CA ILE A 160 7.39 -5.43 -22.11
C ILE A 160 8.92 -5.29 -22.15
N ASP A 161 9.50 -5.37 -23.35
CA ASP A 161 10.94 -5.30 -23.56
C ASP A 161 11.39 -3.92 -24.04
N GLY A 162 11.09 -2.89 -23.23
CA GLY A 162 11.66 -1.55 -23.39
C GLY A 162 12.92 -1.42 -22.54
N LYS A 163 14.03 -0.94 -23.11
CA LYS A 163 15.33 -0.84 -22.42
C LYS A 163 15.37 0.14 -21.23
N LYS A 164 14.34 0.97 -21.03
CA LYS A 164 14.21 1.83 -19.85
C LYS A 164 12.74 1.94 -19.45
N SER A 165 12.48 1.83 -18.15
CA SER A 165 11.22 2.31 -17.65
C SER A 165 11.28 3.82 -17.61
N THR A 166 10.48 4.50 -18.42
CA THR A 166 10.35 5.95 -18.35
C THR A 166 8.98 6.28 -17.74
N LYS A 167 8.75 7.56 -17.42
CA LYS A 167 7.41 8.06 -17.07
C LYS A 167 6.34 7.64 -18.10
N GLU A 168 6.74 7.44 -19.35
CA GLU A 168 5.90 7.04 -20.50
C GLU A 168 5.92 5.52 -20.74
N HIS A 169 6.97 4.81 -20.30
CA HIS A 169 7.18 3.39 -20.57
C HIS A 169 7.32 2.63 -19.26
N ILE A 170 6.25 1.96 -18.87
CA ILE A 170 6.13 1.25 -17.60
C ILE A 170 6.82 -0.12 -17.71
N THR A 171 7.58 -0.54 -16.69
CA THR A 171 8.10 -1.91 -16.67
C THR A 171 7.03 -2.83 -16.13
N LEU A 172 6.57 -3.73 -16.99
CA LEU A 172 5.59 -4.74 -16.66
C LEU A 172 6.29 -6.10 -16.55
N PHE A 173 6.04 -6.80 -15.45
CA PHE A 173 6.56 -8.13 -15.19
C PHE A 173 5.42 -9.10 -14.88
N LEU A 174 5.67 -10.37 -15.14
CA LEU A 174 4.99 -11.49 -14.53
C LEU A 174 5.91 -12.01 -13.42
N ILE A 175 5.54 -11.79 -12.16
CA ILE A 175 6.32 -12.20 -10.98
C ILE A 175 5.45 -13.16 -10.18
N ASP A 176 5.93 -14.40 -10.03
CA ASP A 176 5.18 -15.49 -9.42
C ASP A 176 3.77 -15.66 -10.01
N ASN A 177 3.67 -15.54 -11.34
CA ASN A 177 2.43 -15.56 -12.12
C ASN A 177 1.46 -14.38 -11.89
N TYR A 178 1.84 -13.37 -11.11
CA TYR A 178 1.07 -12.13 -10.96
C TYR A 178 1.62 -11.03 -11.86
N LYS A 179 0.71 -10.28 -12.49
CA LYS A 179 1.08 -9.10 -13.26
C LYS A 179 1.48 -8.00 -12.29
N THR A 180 2.72 -7.58 -12.37
CA THR A 180 3.27 -6.51 -11.54
C THR A 180 3.83 -5.41 -12.40
N ARG A 181 3.45 -4.20 -12.06
CA ARG A 181 3.86 -2.97 -12.69
C ARG A 181 4.80 -2.22 -11.76
N ILE A 182 5.94 -1.77 -12.26
CA ILE A 182 6.91 -1.00 -11.46
C ILE A 182 7.26 0.29 -12.20
N TYR A 183 7.04 1.41 -11.53
CA TYR A 183 7.42 2.76 -11.97
C TYR A 183 8.64 3.19 -11.18
N PHE A 184 9.76 3.46 -11.84
CA PHE A 184 10.92 4.11 -11.22
C PHE A 184 11.26 5.35 -12.06
N GLU A 185 11.73 6.44 -11.42
CA GLU A 185 11.99 7.78 -12.03
C GLU A 185 10.80 8.77 -12.17
N ARG A 186 9.75 8.69 -11.33
CA ARG A 186 8.63 9.65 -11.41
C ARG A 186 8.93 11.04 -10.80
N TYR A 187 9.95 11.19 -9.95
CA TYR A 187 10.25 12.40 -9.18
C TYR A 187 11.77 12.65 -9.05
N PRO A 188 12.24 13.86 -8.74
CA PRO A 188 13.65 14.09 -8.40
C PRO A 188 14.03 13.27 -7.16
N GLY A 189 14.71 12.14 -7.40
CA GLY A 189 15.06 11.15 -6.38
C GLY A 189 14.89 9.72 -6.89
N VAL A 190 15.49 8.74 -6.19
CA VAL A 190 15.33 7.30 -6.46
C VAL A 190 14.02 6.77 -5.86
N ALA A 191 12.89 7.35 -6.27
CA ALA A 191 11.55 6.91 -5.86
C ALA A 191 11.01 5.85 -6.83
N TYR A 192 10.16 4.95 -6.33
CA TYR A 192 9.44 4.00 -7.18
C TYR A 192 8.06 3.62 -6.62
N ASP A 193 7.19 3.12 -7.49
CA ASP A 193 5.90 2.51 -7.12
C ASP A 193 5.79 1.12 -7.74
N MET A 194 5.49 0.12 -6.92
CA MET A 194 5.23 -1.26 -7.33
C MET A 194 3.76 -1.57 -7.11
N ILE A 195 3.14 -2.09 -8.15
CA ILE A 195 1.72 -2.40 -8.20
C ILE A 195 1.56 -3.85 -8.63
N THR A 196 0.90 -4.67 -7.82
CA THR A 196 0.59 -6.08 -8.15
C THR A 196 -0.91 -6.26 -8.26
N ASN A 197 -1.34 -6.89 -9.34
CA ASN A 197 -2.74 -7.17 -9.60
C ASN A 197 -3.04 -8.66 -9.37
N TYR A 198 -3.98 -8.93 -8.48
CA TYR A 198 -4.48 -10.26 -8.14
C TYR A 198 -5.80 -10.57 -8.85
N GLY A 199 -6.59 -9.52 -9.13
CA GLY A 199 -7.86 -9.62 -9.84
C GLY A 199 -7.70 -9.82 -11.35
N LYS A 200 -8.80 -10.22 -11.99
CA LYS A 200 -8.90 -10.30 -13.46
C LYS A 200 -9.08 -8.92 -14.11
N ASN A 201 -9.54 -7.94 -13.33
CA ASN A 201 -9.81 -6.59 -13.80
C ASN A 201 -8.49 -5.83 -14.05
N SER A 202 -8.52 -4.80 -14.89
CA SER A 202 -7.37 -3.94 -15.11
C SER A 202 -6.91 -3.31 -13.79
N THR A 203 -5.61 -3.08 -13.68
CA THR A 203 -4.98 -2.36 -12.55
C THR A 203 -5.79 -1.10 -12.23
N PRO A 204 -6.20 -0.87 -10.96
CA PRO A 204 -6.78 0.41 -10.58
C PRO A 204 -5.82 1.53 -11.00
N TYR A 205 -6.40 2.63 -11.49
CA TYR A 205 -5.61 3.79 -11.87
C TYR A 205 -4.83 4.28 -10.65
N MET A 206 -3.60 4.78 -10.82
CA MET A 206 -2.78 5.34 -9.73
C MET A 206 -3.55 6.37 -8.87
N ASP A 207 -4.58 6.97 -9.44
CA ASP A 207 -5.42 7.98 -8.83
C ASP A 207 -6.30 7.44 -7.69
N THR A 208 -6.54 6.13 -7.59
CA THR A 208 -7.28 5.59 -6.44
C THR A 208 -6.43 5.75 -5.17
N MET A 209 -5.19 5.26 -5.12
CA MET A 209 -4.31 5.44 -3.96
C MET A 209 -3.99 6.91 -3.67
N ALA A 210 -3.74 7.70 -4.72
CA ALA A 210 -3.52 9.13 -4.57
C ALA A 210 -4.76 9.84 -4.01
N GLY A 211 -5.98 9.41 -4.37
CA GLY A 211 -7.23 9.90 -3.80
C GLY A 211 -7.25 9.79 -2.28
N TRP A 212 -6.95 8.60 -1.77
CA TRP A 212 -6.97 8.31 -0.33
C TRP A 212 -5.96 9.14 0.46
N TYR A 213 -4.71 9.27 -0.01
CA TYR A 213 -3.65 9.98 0.73
C TYR A 213 -3.56 11.49 0.43
N ASN A 214 -4.29 11.99 -0.56
CA ASN A 214 -4.44 13.43 -0.81
C ASN A 214 -5.61 14.05 -0.02
N GLY A 215 -6.32 13.26 0.81
CA GLY A 215 -7.43 13.74 1.63
C GLY A 215 -8.75 13.87 0.88
N TYR A 216 -8.91 13.17 -0.25
CA TYR A 216 -10.23 12.99 -0.85
C TYR A 216 -10.97 11.93 -0.02
N THR A 217 -11.62 12.37 1.07
CA THR A 217 -12.64 11.70 1.90
C THR A 217 -12.82 10.18 1.76
N TYR A 218 -12.27 9.37 2.68
CA TYR A 218 -12.72 7.98 2.93
C TYR A 218 -12.66 7.60 4.42
N GLU A 219 -13.77 7.09 4.96
CA GLU A 219 -13.98 6.79 6.38
C GLU A 219 -13.27 5.50 6.84
N LEU A 220 -12.82 5.45 8.10
CA LEU A 220 -12.35 4.24 8.77
C LEU A 220 -13.57 3.37 9.17
N SER A 221 -13.53 2.05 8.96
CA SER A 221 -14.47 1.16 9.66
C SER A 221 -13.91 0.79 11.02
N GLU A 222 -14.75 0.92 12.04
CA GLU A 222 -14.53 0.27 13.35
C GLU A 222 -14.60 -1.26 13.24
#